data_AF-A0A7G6X8A3-F1
#
_entry.id   AF-A0A7G6X8A3-F1
#
_cell.length_a   1.000
_cell.length_b   1.000
_cell.length_c   1.000
_cell.angle_alpha   90.00
_cell.angle_beta   90.00
_cell.angle_gamma   90.00
#
_symmetry.space_group_name_H-M   'P 1'
#
loop_
_entity.id
_entity.type
_entity.pdbx_description
1 polymer ?
#
loop_
_entity_poly.entity_id
_entity_poly.type
_entity_poly.pdbx_seq_one_letter_code
_entity_poly.pdbx_strand_id
1 'polypeptide(L)'
;MTKRGRLIAGIAAVAVASTAGVVVATRGDHGAAPSGSSAIAAEATPGAASDDAKATRKREVGVLLAQRATAVLKGDLKSFLTVVDPKQPALMAGQRMLFTNLRKLPFTKLTYFADAEREAPDMVEKYGDSTFSVRVMMRYQLTGLDTAPVQTDLGYSFTRRDDKWVLVSDTGIDNYLSRDGHRQAWDYGEIAVTRRDKVLVVVEKSEAALGAKIAKSSEGAVEAIRRHWPRPWNGAVMVIAMREPRVMSLLWTAGTGDGWTIAAKAVSLYDGEPFSVKTTAPVGARIVVNPALRLRTDEDLLVHEMTHVATASIGWRTPIWLVEGLAEYVRCRSVEDDPHWTVDPYRKRVRTKYLPSLKSLPSSADFDANSDRAYGLSWWTTEYLASKEGTKALAALYADLSAHNTTPVAYDAIIKKHTGKTPAALAAAVKAWRG
;
A
#
# COMPACT_ATOMS: atom_id res chain seq x y z
N MET A 1 45.93 0.31 5.28
CA MET A 1 44.71 1.03 4.86
C MET A 1 43.82 0.07 4.09
N THR A 2 42.87 -0.58 4.75
CA THR A 2 41.85 -1.41 4.10
C THR A 2 40.96 -0.52 3.23
N LYS A 3 40.82 -0.85 1.94
CA LYS A 3 39.93 -0.12 1.02
C LYS A 3 38.49 -0.30 1.51
N ARG A 4 37.89 0.77 2.05
CA ARG A 4 36.45 0.81 2.34
C ARG A 4 35.65 0.56 1.06
N GLY A 5 34.61 -0.26 1.17
CA GLY A 5 33.65 -0.46 0.09
C GLY A 5 33.02 0.88 -0.27
N ARG A 6 32.94 1.20 -1.57
CA ARG A 6 32.27 2.39 -2.07
C ARG A 6 30.95 1.96 -2.68
N LEU A 7 29.84 2.18 -1.97
CA LEU A 7 28.53 2.05 -2.59
C LEU A 7 28.34 3.28 -3.48
N ILE A 8 28.34 3.06 -4.79
CA ILE A 8 27.69 3.99 -5.71
C ILE A 8 26.21 3.71 -5.46
N ALA A 9 25.56 4.51 -4.61
CA ALA A 9 24.12 4.43 -4.43
C ALA A 9 23.47 4.62 -5.81
N GLY A 10 23.09 3.50 -6.45
CA GLY A 10 22.09 3.49 -7.49
C GLY A 10 20.77 3.63 -6.75
N ILE A 11 20.26 4.85 -6.68
CA ILE A 11 19.03 5.14 -5.94
C ILE A 11 17.91 4.35 -6.61
N ALA A 12 17.36 3.41 -5.85
CA ALA A 12 16.03 2.92 -6.14
C ALA A 12 15.08 4.10 -6.00
N ALA A 13 14.48 4.54 -7.11
CA ALA A 13 13.37 5.47 -6.99
C ALA A 13 12.25 4.73 -6.24
N VAL A 14 11.65 5.35 -5.23
CA VAL A 14 10.50 4.80 -4.49
C VAL A 14 9.32 5.74 -4.74
N ALA A 15 8.12 5.18 -4.86
CA ALA A 15 6.91 5.99 -4.90
C ALA A 15 6.02 5.60 -3.73
N VAL A 16 5.84 6.52 -2.79
CA VAL A 16 4.80 6.40 -1.76
C VAL A 16 3.45 6.68 -2.41
N ALA A 17 2.61 5.66 -2.47
CA ALA A 17 1.22 5.81 -2.90
C ALA A 17 0.39 6.39 -1.74
N SER A 18 0.37 7.71 -1.60
CA SER A 18 -0.57 8.41 -0.73
C SER A 18 -1.84 8.75 -1.51
N THR A 19 -2.96 8.09 -1.21
CA THR A 19 -4.28 8.44 -1.75
C THR A 19 -4.83 9.68 -1.07
N ALA A 20 -4.29 10.85 -1.41
CA ALA A 20 -4.87 12.13 -1.03
C ALA A 20 -5.87 12.58 -2.12
N GLY A 21 -7.16 12.39 -1.87
CA GLY A 21 -8.22 12.92 -2.72
C GLY A 21 -8.23 14.45 -2.72
N VAL A 22 -8.15 15.05 -3.91
CA VAL A 22 -8.29 16.51 -4.09
C VAL A 22 -9.77 16.87 -3.95
N VAL A 23 -10.11 17.68 -2.95
CA VAL A 23 -11.44 18.29 -2.82
C VAL A 23 -11.45 19.58 -3.65
N VAL A 24 -12.09 19.54 -4.81
CA VAL A 24 -12.47 20.76 -5.55
C VAL A 24 -13.88 21.15 -5.11
N ALA A 25 -14.00 22.20 -4.30
CA ALA A 25 -15.28 22.81 -3.96
C ALA A 25 -15.65 23.83 -5.05
N THR A 26 -16.61 23.49 -5.93
CA THR A 26 -17.24 24.48 -6.80
C THR A 26 -18.46 25.06 -6.09
N ARG A 27 -18.44 26.38 -5.85
CA ARG A 27 -19.61 27.17 -5.44
C ARG A 27 -20.61 27.17 -6.60
N GLY A 28 -21.83 26.67 -6.36
CA GLY A 28 -22.96 26.85 -7.26
C GLY A 28 -23.74 28.11 -6.87
N ASP A 29 -23.92 29.02 -7.81
CA ASP A 29 -24.83 30.16 -7.68
C ASP A 29 -26.28 29.69 -7.79
N HIS A 30 -27.11 30.20 -6.88
CA HIS A 30 -28.54 29.96 -6.79
C HIS A 30 -29.31 30.78 -7.84
N GLY A 31 -30.08 30.10 -8.69
CA GLY A 31 -31.16 30.69 -9.48
C GLY A 31 -32.45 29.87 -9.29
N ALA A 32 -33.49 30.52 -8.78
CA ALA A 32 -34.78 29.93 -8.41
C ALA A 32 -35.65 29.53 -9.63
N ALA A 33 -36.56 28.57 -9.38
CA ALA A 33 -37.41 27.83 -10.31
C ALA A 33 -38.48 28.66 -11.07
N PRO A 34 -39.25 28.00 -11.96
CA PRO A 34 -40.60 27.66 -11.50
C PRO A 34 -41.06 26.23 -11.77
N SER A 35 -42.03 25.86 -10.95
CA SER A 35 -42.72 24.59 -10.79
C SER A 35 -43.36 24.04 -12.07
N GLY A 36 -43.10 22.77 -12.36
CA GLY A 36 -43.82 21.97 -13.34
C GLY A 36 -43.98 20.55 -12.80
N SER A 37 -45.18 20.24 -12.31
CA SER A 37 -45.54 18.91 -11.82
C SER A 37 -45.76 17.99 -13.02
N SER A 38 -44.80 17.11 -13.29
CA SER A 38 -44.97 15.97 -14.20
C SER A 38 -44.40 14.75 -13.49
N ALA A 39 -45.26 13.96 -12.87
CA ALA A 39 -44.93 12.62 -12.43
C ALA A 39 -44.64 11.78 -13.68
N ILE A 40 -43.37 11.69 -14.05
CA ILE A 40 -42.90 10.73 -15.05
C ILE A 40 -42.85 9.40 -14.31
N ALA A 41 -43.81 8.51 -14.61
CA ALA A 41 -43.72 7.12 -14.22
C ALA A 41 -42.40 6.56 -14.79
N ALA A 42 -41.49 6.15 -13.90
CA ALA A 42 -40.29 5.46 -14.30
C ALA A 42 -40.71 4.13 -14.94
N GLU A 43 -40.60 4.03 -16.26
CA GLU A 43 -40.66 2.74 -16.95
C GLU A 43 -39.51 1.87 -16.40
N ALA A 44 -39.89 0.81 -15.68
CA ALA A 44 -38.98 -0.20 -15.20
C ALA A 44 -38.28 -0.83 -16.39
N THR A 45 -36.95 -0.69 -16.47
CA THR A 45 -36.13 -1.38 -17.46
C THR A 45 -36.33 -2.88 -17.31
N PRO A 46 -36.81 -3.61 -18.34
CA PRO A 46 -36.94 -5.06 -18.27
C PRO A 46 -35.56 -5.68 -18.06
N GLY A 47 -35.34 -6.35 -16.92
CA GLY A 47 -34.11 -7.10 -16.64
C GLY A 47 -33.34 -6.68 -15.39
N ALA A 48 -33.63 -5.50 -14.80
CA ALA A 48 -33.04 -5.13 -13.52
C ALA A 48 -33.79 -5.80 -12.36
N ALA A 49 -33.08 -6.59 -11.55
CA ALA A 49 -33.67 -7.16 -10.34
C ALA A 49 -34.14 -6.05 -9.38
N SER A 50 -35.30 -6.24 -8.76
CA SER A 50 -35.82 -5.32 -7.73
C SER A 50 -34.86 -5.23 -6.53
N ASP A 51 -34.94 -4.13 -5.78
CA ASP A 51 -34.10 -3.93 -4.60
C ASP A 51 -34.31 -5.01 -3.53
N ASP A 52 -35.54 -5.51 -3.38
CA ASP A 52 -35.86 -6.63 -2.49
C ASP A 52 -35.21 -7.95 -2.93
N ALA A 53 -35.16 -8.19 -4.25
CA ALA A 53 -34.50 -9.37 -4.82
C ALA A 53 -32.98 -9.29 -4.60
N LYS A 54 -32.37 -8.11 -4.83
CA LYS A 54 -30.95 -7.86 -4.54
C LYS A 54 -30.63 -8.02 -3.06
N ALA A 55 -31.47 -7.49 -2.17
CA ALA A 55 -31.30 -7.62 -0.73
C ALA A 55 -31.39 -9.08 -0.27
N THR A 56 -32.29 -9.87 -0.87
CA THR A 56 -32.43 -11.31 -0.62
C THR A 56 -31.18 -12.08 -1.06
N ARG A 57 -30.73 -11.87 -2.31
CA ARG A 57 -29.48 -12.48 -2.80
C ARG A 57 -28.27 -12.14 -1.94
N LYS A 58 -28.16 -10.87 -1.53
CA LYS A 58 -27.09 -10.40 -0.64
C LYS A 58 -27.07 -11.17 0.69
N ARG A 59 -28.22 -11.46 1.30
CA ARG A 59 -28.31 -12.28 2.52
C ARG A 59 -27.91 -13.73 2.26
N GLU A 60 -28.42 -14.35 1.20
CA GLU A 60 -28.14 -15.74 0.86
C GLU A 60 -26.66 -15.98 0.56
N VAL A 61 -26.05 -15.13 -0.28
CA VAL A 61 -24.61 -15.18 -0.55
C VAL A 61 -23.79 -14.81 0.68
N GLY A 62 -24.28 -13.91 1.54
CA GLY A 62 -23.66 -13.60 2.83
C GLY A 62 -23.44 -14.83 3.71
N VAL A 63 -24.40 -15.77 3.73
CA VAL A 63 -24.25 -17.05 4.45
C VAL A 63 -23.12 -17.90 3.84
N LEU A 64 -23.06 -18.01 2.51
CA LEU A 64 -22.00 -18.76 1.82
C LEU A 64 -20.62 -18.16 2.11
N LEU A 65 -20.50 -16.84 2.04
CA LEU A 65 -19.27 -16.10 2.32
C LEU A 65 -18.80 -16.29 3.78
N ALA A 66 -19.71 -16.29 4.75
CA ALA A 66 -19.39 -16.57 6.15
C ALA A 66 -18.91 -18.01 6.37
N GLN A 67 -19.52 -18.99 5.69
CA GLN A 67 -19.07 -20.38 5.71
C GLN A 67 -17.66 -20.52 5.14
N ARG A 68 -17.35 -19.85 4.02
CA ARG A 68 -16.00 -19.85 3.43
C ARG A 68 -14.95 -19.29 4.38
N ALA A 69 -15.23 -18.16 5.03
CA ALA A 69 -14.31 -17.59 6.02
C ALA A 69 -14.03 -18.58 7.16
N THR A 70 -15.09 -19.19 7.70
CA THR A 70 -14.99 -20.20 8.77
C THR A 70 -14.18 -21.42 8.34
N ALA A 71 -14.38 -21.87 7.10
CA ALA A 71 -13.68 -23.00 6.53
C ALA A 71 -12.16 -22.74 6.43
N VAL A 72 -11.75 -21.55 6.00
CA VAL A 72 -10.33 -21.15 5.99
C VAL A 72 -9.75 -21.13 7.41
N LEU A 73 -10.47 -20.56 8.39
CA LEU A 73 -9.98 -20.49 9.77
C LEU A 73 -9.83 -21.88 10.41
N LYS A 74 -10.77 -22.81 10.12
CA LYS A 74 -10.77 -24.19 10.63
C LYS A 74 -9.90 -25.18 9.84
N GLY A 75 -9.38 -24.78 8.67
CA GLY A 75 -8.64 -25.71 7.81
C GLY A 75 -9.53 -26.72 7.08
N ASP A 76 -10.80 -26.39 6.84
CA ASP A 76 -11.77 -27.26 6.17
C ASP A 76 -11.88 -26.95 4.67
N LEU A 77 -11.03 -27.60 3.87
CA LEU A 77 -11.03 -27.45 2.42
C LEU A 77 -12.35 -27.89 1.78
N LYS A 78 -13.00 -28.92 2.32
CA LYS A 78 -14.23 -29.49 1.74
C LYS A 78 -15.37 -28.47 1.86
N SER A 79 -15.55 -27.89 3.06
CA SER A 79 -16.56 -26.84 3.28
C SER A 79 -16.25 -25.59 2.45
N PHE A 80 -14.98 -25.22 2.29
CA PHE A 80 -14.61 -24.06 1.46
C PHE A 80 -15.00 -24.22 -0.01
N LEU A 81 -14.83 -25.42 -0.57
CA LEU A 81 -15.14 -25.71 -1.98
C LEU A 81 -16.61 -26.01 -2.27
N THR A 82 -17.45 -26.22 -1.24
CA THR A 82 -18.87 -26.58 -1.43
C THR A 82 -19.67 -25.51 -2.19
N VAL A 83 -19.20 -24.26 -2.13
CA VAL A 83 -19.83 -23.10 -2.78
C VAL A 83 -19.35 -22.90 -4.23
N VAL A 84 -18.38 -23.67 -4.71
CA VAL A 84 -17.79 -23.53 -6.05
C VAL A 84 -18.49 -24.51 -7.00
N ASP A 85 -18.87 -24.03 -8.18
CA ASP A 85 -19.53 -24.89 -9.18
C ASP A 85 -18.58 -26.01 -9.65
N PRO A 86 -18.90 -27.30 -9.41
CA PRO A 86 -18.06 -28.42 -9.84
C PRO A 86 -17.96 -28.54 -11.36
N LYS A 87 -18.87 -27.91 -12.13
CA LYS A 87 -18.79 -27.83 -13.58
C LYS A 87 -17.71 -26.85 -14.08
N GLN A 88 -17.04 -26.12 -13.17
CA GLN A 88 -15.94 -25.21 -13.47
C GLN A 88 -14.61 -25.77 -12.94
N PRO A 89 -13.98 -26.74 -13.62
CA PRO A 89 -12.80 -27.44 -13.10
C PRO A 89 -11.59 -26.51 -12.87
N ALA A 90 -11.41 -25.49 -13.73
CA ALA A 90 -10.36 -24.49 -13.58
C ALA A 90 -10.58 -23.63 -12.33
N LEU A 91 -11.81 -23.18 -12.08
CA LEU A 91 -12.17 -22.43 -10.87
C LEU A 91 -11.98 -23.31 -9.62
N MET A 92 -12.42 -24.56 -9.65
CA MET A 92 -12.20 -25.51 -8.56
C MET A 92 -10.71 -25.68 -8.21
N ALA A 93 -9.84 -25.79 -9.22
CA ALA A 93 -8.40 -25.85 -9.02
C ALA A 93 -7.84 -24.55 -8.44
N GLY A 94 -8.23 -23.40 -8.98
CA GLY A 94 -7.85 -22.07 -8.48
C GLY A 94 -8.27 -21.84 -7.03
N GLN A 95 -9.51 -22.21 -6.68
CA GLN A 95 -10.04 -22.07 -5.32
C GLN A 95 -9.36 -23.01 -4.32
N ARG A 96 -8.96 -24.22 -4.74
CA ARG A 96 -8.14 -25.12 -3.91
C ARG A 96 -6.75 -24.53 -3.64
N MET A 97 -6.13 -23.93 -4.66
CA MET A 97 -4.85 -23.23 -4.54
C MET A 97 -4.97 -22.02 -3.61
N LEU A 98 -6.00 -21.18 -3.79
CA LEU A 98 -6.30 -20.03 -2.94
C LEU A 98 -6.45 -20.46 -1.47
N PHE A 99 -7.25 -21.49 -1.19
CA PHE A 99 -7.39 -22.03 0.16
C PHE A 99 -6.03 -22.43 0.75
N THR A 100 -5.22 -23.15 -0.03
CA THR A 100 -3.89 -23.61 0.39
C THR A 100 -2.97 -22.43 0.70
N ASN A 101 -3.05 -21.35 -0.08
CA ASN A 101 -2.29 -20.13 0.17
C ASN A 101 -2.77 -19.37 1.41
N LEU A 102 -4.08 -19.18 1.57
CA LEU A 102 -4.66 -18.51 2.74
C LEU A 102 -4.27 -19.23 4.05
N ARG A 103 -4.22 -20.56 4.03
CA ARG A 103 -3.79 -21.37 5.18
C ARG A 103 -2.32 -21.19 5.59
N LYS A 104 -1.47 -20.63 4.73
CA LYS A 104 -0.06 -20.31 5.05
C LYS A 104 0.08 -19.00 5.84
N LEU A 105 -0.98 -18.19 5.91
CA LEU A 105 -0.97 -16.89 6.55
C LEU A 105 -1.63 -16.95 7.94
N PRO A 106 -1.14 -16.18 8.93
CA PRO A 106 -1.61 -16.28 10.31
C PRO A 106 -2.89 -15.45 10.54
N PHE A 107 -3.99 -15.79 9.88
CA PHE A 107 -5.26 -15.09 10.08
C PHE A 107 -5.81 -15.27 11.51
N THR A 108 -6.00 -14.17 12.25
CA THR A 108 -6.81 -14.17 13.50
C THR A 108 -8.27 -13.85 13.22
N LYS A 109 -8.50 -13.00 12.22
CA LYS A 109 -9.83 -12.61 11.74
C LYS A 109 -9.84 -12.75 10.24
N LEU A 110 -10.92 -13.32 9.74
CA LEU A 110 -11.24 -13.38 8.32
C LEU A 110 -12.75 -13.35 8.20
N THR A 111 -13.26 -12.41 7.41
CA THR A 111 -14.67 -12.26 7.12
C THR A 111 -14.84 -11.82 5.67
N TYR A 112 -15.85 -12.36 5.01
CA TYR A 112 -16.27 -11.94 3.68
C TYR A 112 -17.69 -11.39 3.76
N PHE A 113 -17.97 -10.31 3.06
CA PHE A 113 -19.34 -9.79 2.94
C PHE A 113 -19.59 -9.19 1.57
N ALA A 114 -20.79 -9.41 1.04
CA ALA A 114 -21.23 -8.79 -0.20
C ALA A 114 -21.46 -7.29 0.02
N ASP A 115 -20.93 -6.47 -0.87
CA ASP A 115 -21.07 -5.01 -0.83
C ASP A 115 -22.12 -4.55 -1.83
N ALA A 116 -21.73 -4.48 -3.11
CA ALA A 116 -22.56 -3.98 -4.20
C ALA A 116 -22.58 -4.93 -5.40
N GLU A 117 -23.77 -5.18 -5.94
CA GLU A 117 -23.91 -5.87 -7.23
C GLU A 117 -23.38 -4.99 -8.37
N ARG A 118 -22.80 -5.63 -9.39
CA ARG A 118 -22.30 -4.97 -10.60
C ARG A 118 -22.81 -5.73 -11.82
N GLU A 119 -23.20 -4.98 -12.84
CA GLU A 119 -23.54 -5.56 -14.13
C GLU A 119 -22.29 -6.18 -14.77
N ALA A 120 -22.45 -7.41 -15.26
CA ALA A 120 -21.43 -8.14 -15.98
C ALA A 120 -22.11 -8.99 -17.06
N PRO A 121 -22.52 -8.39 -18.19
CA PRO A 121 -23.26 -9.08 -19.26
C PRO A 121 -22.56 -10.35 -19.73
N ASP A 122 -21.23 -10.31 -19.91
CA ASP A 122 -20.42 -11.48 -20.29
C ASP A 122 -20.55 -12.67 -19.33
N MET A 123 -20.76 -12.40 -18.03
CA MET A 123 -20.99 -13.45 -17.03
C MET A 123 -22.40 -14.03 -17.16
N VAL A 124 -23.39 -13.19 -17.46
CA VAL A 124 -24.77 -13.63 -17.70
C VAL A 124 -24.85 -14.47 -18.97
N GLU A 125 -24.26 -14.01 -20.07
CA GLU A 125 -24.19 -14.75 -21.34
C GLU A 125 -23.53 -16.13 -21.14
N LYS A 126 -22.43 -16.18 -20.38
CA LYS A 126 -21.67 -17.42 -20.18
C LYS A 126 -22.32 -18.41 -19.21
N TYR A 127 -22.98 -17.93 -18.15
CA TYR A 127 -23.44 -18.78 -17.04
C TYR A 127 -24.97 -18.81 -16.87
N GLY A 128 -25.71 -18.05 -17.69
CA GLY A 128 -27.17 -18.00 -17.78
C GLY A 128 -27.82 -16.86 -16.98
N ASP A 129 -29.11 -16.62 -17.24
CA ASP A 129 -29.89 -15.46 -16.76
C ASP A 129 -29.97 -15.29 -15.24
N SER A 130 -29.81 -16.38 -14.48
CA SER A 130 -29.77 -16.30 -13.02
C SER A 130 -28.44 -15.75 -12.47
N THR A 131 -27.45 -15.52 -13.33
CA THR A 131 -26.11 -15.11 -12.92
C THR A 131 -26.10 -13.65 -12.52
N PHE A 132 -25.44 -13.34 -11.41
CA PHE A 132 -25.15 -11.97 -11.03
C PHE A 132 -23.72 -11.86 -10.52
N SER A 133 -23.15 -10.66 -10.62
CA SER A 133 -21.82 -10.37 -10.12
C SER A 133 -21.88 -9.37 -8.98
N VAL A 134 -21.04 -9.56 -7.99
CA VAL A 134 -21.05 -8.81 -6.74
C VAL A 134 -19.63 -8.55 -6.27
N ARG A 135 -19.40 -7.31 -5.87
CA ARG A 135 -18.19 -6.93 -5.16
C ARG A 135 -18.26 -7.50 -3.75
N VAL A 136 -17.27 -8.32 -3.40
CA VAL A 136 -17.14 -8.93 -2.09
C VAL A 136 -15.99 -8.29 -1.35
N MET A 137 -16.24 -7.82 -0.14
CA MET A 137 -15.20 -7.32 0.74
C MET A 137 -14.60 -8.48 1.53
N MET A 138 -13.28 -8.58 1.53
CA MET A 138 -12.50 -9.43 2.43
C MET A 138 -11.88 -8.55 3.51
N ARG A 139 -12.41 -8.65 4.74
CA ARG A 139 -11.84 -8.00 5.92
C ARG A 139 -11.08 -9.03 6.74
N TYR A 140 -9.82 -8.75 7.03
CA TYR A 140 -8.92 -9.71 7.67
C TYR A 140 -7.94 -9.06 8.64
N GLN A 141 -7.34 -9.87 9.52
CA GLN A 141 -6.28 -9.44 10.42
C GLN A 141 -5.26 -10.57 10.57
N LEU A 142 -3.98 -10.27 10.34
CA LEU A 142 -2.88 -11.22 10.51
C LEU A 142 -2.22 -11.06 11.89
N THR A 143 -2.10 -12.15 12.65
CA THR A 143 -1.49 -12.13 13.99
C THR A 143 -0.06 -11.61 13.94
N GLY A 144 0.25 -10.65 14.81
CA GLY A 144 1.60 -10.11 14.93
C GLY A 144 2.02 -9.17 13.79
N LEU A 145 1.17 -8.97 12.78
CA LEU A 145 1.39 -8.03 11.68
C LEU A 145 0.44 -6.85 11.76
N ASP A 146 -0.87 -7.13 11.82
CA ASP A 146 -1.89 -6.10 11.72
C ASP A 146 -2.42 -5.72 13.11
N THR A 147 -2.30 -4.44 13.47
CA THR A 147 -2.78 -3.90 14.75
C THR A 147 -4.30 -3.77 14.80
N ALA A 148 -4.96 -3.63 13.64
CA ALA A 148 -6.41 -3.63 13.45
C ALA A 148 -6.76 -4.41 12.17
N PRO A 149 -8.03 -4.78 11.96
CA PRO A 149 -8.46 -5.38 10.69
C PRO A 149 -8.17 -4.45 9.50
N VAL A 150 -7.89 -5.05 8.35
CA VAL A 150 -7.69 -4.35 7.07
C VAL A 150 -8.62 -4.95 6.02
N GLN A 151 -8.85 -4.23 4.91
CA GLN A 151 -9.80 -4.64 3.88
C GLN A 151 -9.19 -4.69 2.47
N THR A 152 -9.68 -5.64 1.69
CA THR A 152 -9.49 -5.74 0.23
C THR A 152 -10.82 -6.17 -0.40
N ASP A 153 -10.95 -6.03 -1.72
CA ASP A 153 -12.14 -6.40 -2.47
C ASP A 153 -11.87 -7.47 -3.55
N LEU A 154 -12.92 -8.24 -3.83
CA LEU A 154 -12.94 -9.41 -4.70
C LEU A 154 -14.15 -9.34 -5.64
N GLY A 155 -14.01 -9.87 -6.85
CA GLY A 155 -15.02 -9.78 -7.89
C GLY A 155 -15.68 -11.12 -8.18
N TYR A 156 -16.76 -11.44 -7.47
CA TYR A 156 -17.36 -12.77 -7.55
C TYR A 156 -18.63 -12.78 -8.38
N SER A 157 -18.82 -13.83 -9.17
CA SER A 157 -20.04 -14.09 -9.92
C SER A 157 -20.67 -15.40 -9.44
N PHE A 158 -21.95 -15.33 -9.12
CA PHE A 158 -22.76 -16.46 -8.66
C PHE A 158 -23.89 -16.74 -9.63
N THR A 159 -24.25 -18.01 -9.78
CA THR A 159 -25.39 -18.46 -10.57
C THR A 159 -26.19 -19.49 -9.77
N ARG A 160 -27.46 -19.69 -10.12
CA ARG A 160 -28.31 -20.66 -9.44
C ARG A 160 -28.20 -22.03 -10.12
N ARG A 161 -27.94 -23.07 -9.34
CA ARG A 161 -27.91 -24.49 -9.75
C ARG A 161 -28.65 -25.30 -8.71
N ASP A 162 -29.68 -26.05 -9.11
CA ASP A 162 -30.48 -26.89 -8.20
C ASP A 162 -30.91 -26.14 -6.92
N ASP A 163 -31.45 -24.93 -7.13
CA ASP A 163 -31.88 -23.99 -6.08
C ASP A 163 -30.81 -23.49 -5.10
N LYS A 164 -29.53 -23.64 -5.45
CA LYS A 164 -28.40 -23.13 -4.67
C LYS A 164 -27.58 -22.14 -5.46
N TRP A 165 -27.08 -21.11 -4.77
CA TRP A 165 -26.07 -20.22 -5.31
C TRP A 165 -24.72 -20.92 -5.33
N VAL A 166 -24.06 -20.93 -6.49
CA VAL A 166 -22.70 -21.43 -6.66
C VAL A 166 -21.83 -20.37 -7.34
N LEU A 167 -20.58 -20.27 -6.90
CA LEU A 167 -19.56 -19.42 -7.47
C LEU A 167 -19.11 -20.00 -8.80
N VAL A 168 -19.20 -19.19 -9.86
CA VAL A 168 -18.82 -19.56 -11.24
C VAL A 168 -17.67 -18.74 -11.81
N SER A 169 -17.36 -17.60 -11.18
CA SER A 169 -16.19 -16.79 -11.48
C SER A 169 -15.74 -16.03 -10.23
N ASP A 170 -14.43 -15.88 -10.06
CA ASP A 170 -13.78 -15.11 -9.00
C ASP A 170 -13.04 -13.87 -9.51
N THR A 171 -13.18 -13.56 -10.80
CA THR A 171 -12.53 -12.45 -11.50
C THR A 171 -13.48 -11.65 -12.40
N GLY A 172 -14.78 -11.97 -12.38
CA GLY A 172 -15.76 -11.53 -13.37
C GLY A 172 -16.01 -10.02 -13.42
N ILE A 173 -15.60 -9.29 -12.37
CA ILE A 173 -15.75 -7.84 -12.27
C ILE A 173 -14.48 -7.13 -11.78
N ASP A 174 -13.30 -7.74 -11.95
CA ASP A 174 -12.04 -7.18 -11.42
C ASP A 174 -11.74 -5.77 -11.92
N ASN A 175 -12.22 -5.42 -13.12
CA ASN A 175 -12.10 -4.08 -13.70
C ASN A 175 -12.84 -2.98 -12.90
N TYR A 176 -13.79 -3.37 -12.03
CA TYR A 176 -14.59 -2.47 -11.19
C TYR A 176 -14.11 -2.42 -9.73
N LEU A 177 -13.03 -3.14 -9.40
CA LEU A 177 -12.51 -3.22 -8.05
C LEU A 177 -11.47 -2.13 -7.78
N SER A 178 -11.10 -2.01 -6.51
CA SER A 178 -10.12 -1.04 -6.08
C SER A 178 -8.83 -1.23 -6.87
N ARG A 179 -8.31 -0.12 -7.44
CA ARG A 179 -6.96 -0.12 -8.02
C ARG A 179 -5.92 -0.47 -6.95
N ASP A 180 -6.22 -0.16 -5.69
CA ASP A 180 -5.30 -0.23 -4.58
C ASP A 180 -5.69 -1.39 -3.68
N GLY A 181 -4.87 -2.44 -3.68
CA GLY A 181 -5.02 -3.54 -2.73
C GLY A 181 -5.99 -4.65 -3.14
N HIS A 182 -6.61 -4.64 -4.32
CA HIS A 182 -7.15 -5.85 -4.95
C HIS A 182 -6.02 -6.81 -5.42
N ARG A 183 -6.34 -8.09 -5.63
CA ARG A 183 -5.44 -9.20 -6.00
C ARG A 183 -4.17 -9.27 -5.15
N GLN A 184 -4.34 -9.85 -3.98
CA GLN A 184 -3.29 -10.10 -3.01
C GLN A 184 -2.34 -11.19 -3.51
N ALA A 185 -1.18 -11.33 -2.85
CA ALA A 185 -0.17 -12.32 -3.25
C ALA A 185 -0.73 -13.76 -3.28
N TRP A 186 -1.72 -14.05 -2.44
CA TRP A 186 -2.35 -15.37 -2.33
C TRP A 186 -3.37 -15.69 -3.43
N ASP A 187 -3.76 -14.73 -4.27
CA ASP A 187 -4.79 -14.89 -5.30
C ASP A 187 -4.23 -15.45 -6.63
N TYR A 188 -2.91 -15.55 -6.79
CA TYR A 188 -2.27 -15.88 -8.06
C TYR A 188 -1.77 -17.32 -8.17
N GLY A 189 -0.50 -17.55 -7.84
CA GLY A 189 0.15 -18.85 -7.89
C GLY A 189 0.37 -19.44 -6.51
N GLU A 190 0.87 -20.68 -6.44
CA GLU A 190 1.29 -21.25 -5.15
C GLU A 190 2.38 -20.38 -4.51
N ILE A 191 2.19 -19.95 -3.26
CA ILE A 191 3.16 -19.12 -2.54
C ILE A 191 4.02 -19.94 -1.57
N ALA A 192 5.20 -19.45 -1.24
CA ALA A 192 5.93 -19.78 -0.02
C ALA A 192 5.88 -18.59 0.93
N VAL A 193 5.72 -18.87 2.23
CA VAL A 193 5.72 -17.87 3.30
C VAL A 193 6.89 -18.15 4.23
N THR A 194 7.80 -17.20 4.36
CA THR A 194 8.88 -17.26 5.35
C THR A 194 8.55 -16.32 6.49
N ARG A 195 8.53 -16.83 7.72
CA ARG A 195 8.32 -16.03 8.92
C ARG A 195 9.58 -15.98 9.77
N ARG A 196 9.92 -14.78 10.24
CA ARG A 196 11.00 -14.53 11.20
C ARG A 196 10.54 -13.45 12.17
N ASP A 197 10.29 -13.83 13.43
CA ASP A 197 9.63 -12.95 14.42
C ASP A 197 8.34 -12.30 13.87
N LYS A 198 8.34 -10.96 13.71
CA LYS A 198 7.24 -10.15 13.15
C LYS A 198 7.45 -9.76 11.68
N VAL A 199 8.42 -10.37 11.00
CA VAL A 199 8.61 -10.29 9.56
C VAL A 199 7.93 -11.48 8.90
N LEU A 200 7.14 -11.20 7.86
CA LEU A 200 6.55 -12.22 6.99
C LEU A 200 6.88 -11.91 5.52
N VAL A 201 7.56 -12.83 4.85
CA VAL A 201 7.92 -12.68 3.43
C VAL A 201 7.10 -13.64 2.58
N VAL A 202 6.48 -13.13 1.52
CA VAL A 202 5.72 -13.91 0.54
C VAL A 202 6.40 -13.86 -0.82
N VAL A 203 6.64 -15.04 -1.39
CA VAL A 203 7.24 -15.28 -2.71
C VAL A 203 6.51 -16.44 -3.39
N GLU A 204 6.80 -16.68 -4.67
CA GLU A 204 6.41 -17.94 -5.33
C GLU A 204 6.96 -19.15 -4.57
N LYS A 205 6.20 -20.24 -4.53
CA LYS A 205 6.62 -21.50 -3.89
C LYS A 205 7.98 -22.01 -4.38
N SER A 206 8.26 -21.84 -5.68
CA SER A 206 9.53 -22.22 -6.29
C SER A 206 10.73 -21.37 -5.84
N GLU A 207 10.49 -20.25 -5.14
CA GLU A 207 11.51 -19.27 -4.75
C GLU A 207 11.65 -19.15 -3.24
N ALA A 208 11.35 -20.21 -2.48
CA ALA A 208 11.46 -20.23 -1.02
C ALA A 208 12.85 -19.77 -0.51
N ALA A 209 13.93 -20.09 -1.24
CA ALA A 209 15.28 -19.63 -0.90
C ALA A 209 15.43 -18.10 -1.00
N LEU A 210 14.77 -17.45 -1.97
CA LEU A 210 14.70 -15.99 -2.04
C LEU A 210 13.94 -15.44 -0.85
N GLY A 211 12.81 -16.06 -0.49
CA GLY A 211 12.03 -15.69 0.70
C GLY A 211 12.86 -15.71 1.98
N ALA A 212 13.68 -16.74 2.18
CA ALA A 212 14.61 -16.84 3.31
C ALA A 212 15.68 -15.74 3.31
N LYS A 213 16.25 -15.40 2.13
CA LYS A 213 17.21 -14.31 1.99
C LYS A 213 16.59 -12.96 2.36
N ILE A 214 15.44 -12.62 1.77
CA ILE A 214 14.73 -11.37 2.03
C ILE A 214 14.30 -11.27 3.50
N ALA A 215 13.87 -12.38 4.11
CA ALA A 215 13.50 -12.40 5.52
C ALA A 215 14.70 -12.09 6.44
N LYS A 216 15.89 -12.59 6.11
CA LYS A 216 17.12 -12.25 6.86
C LYS A 216 17.49 -10.77 6.71
N SER A 217 17.46 -10.23 5.49
CA SER A 217 17.71 -8.79 5.27
C SER A 217 16.66 -7.91 5.95
N SER A 218 15.43 -8.38 6.03
CA SER A 218 14.34 -7.70 6.73
C SER A 218 14.57 -7.61 8.25
N GLU A 219 15.14 -8.64 8.89
CA GLU A 219 15.51 -8.58 10.31
C GLU A 219 16.55 -7.46 10.57
N GLY A 220 17.59 -7.37 9.73
CA GLY A 220 18.58 -6.30 9.80
C GLY A 220 17.98 -4.92 9.62
N ALA A 221 17.07 -4.77 8.65
CA ALA A 221 16.35 -3.53 8.40
C ALA A 221 15.47 -3.09 9.58
N VAL A 222 14.77 -4.04 10.24
CA VAL A 222 13.99 -3.75 11.45
C VAL A 222 14.87 -3.20 12.57
N GLU A 223 16.03 -3.81 12.80
CA GLU A 223 16.98 -3.36 13.82
C GLU A 223 17.58 -1.99 13.49
N ALA A 224 17.89 -1.73 12.23
CA ALA A 224 18.36 -0.42 11.78
C ALA A 224 17.35 0.69 12.06
N ILE A 225 16.07 0.46 11.76
CA ILE A 225 15.00 1.43 12.04
C ILE A 225 14.87 1.67 13.54
N ARG A 226 14.89 0.61 14.37
CA ARG A 226 14.84 0.75 15.84
C ARG A 226 16.00 1.56 16.40
N ARG A 227 17.18 1.49 15.78
CA ARG A 227 18.35 2.30 16.18
C ARG A 227 18.23 3.77 15.79
N HIS A 228 17.78 4.05 14.56
CA HIS A 228 17.88 5.38 13.95
C HIS A 228 16.57 6.19 13.93
N TRP A 229 15.43 5.56 14.25
CA TRP A 229 14.14 6.22 14.41
C TRP A 229 13.67 6.16 15.87
N PRO A 230 13.51 7.31 16.57
CA PRO A 230 13.28 7.32 18.01
C PRO A 230 11.85 7.01 18.43
N ARG A 231 10.88 6.93 17.50
CA ARG A 231 9.51 6.52 17.86
C ARG A 231 9.41 5.00 17.93
N PRO A 232 8.64 4.45 18.88
CA PRO A 232 8.46 3.02 18.98
C PRO A 232 7.79 2.47 17.73
N TRP A 233 8.41 1.46 17.13
CA TRP A 233 7.82 0.63 16.09
C TRP A 233 8.01 -0.84 16.46
N ASN A 234 6.93 -1.61 16.36
CA ASN A 234 6.93 -3.00 16.82
C ASN A 234 7.75 -3.93 15.91
N GLY A 235 8.23 -3.47 14.74
CA GLY A 235 8.98 -4.24 13.76
C GLY A 235 8.12 -5.15 12.88
N ALA A 236 6.80 -4.98 12.93
CA ALA A 236 5.87 -5.79 12.15
C ALA A 236 5.81 -5.33 10.70
N VAL A 237 6.13 -6.24 9.78
CA VAL A 237 6.13 -5.96 8.34
C VAL A 237 5.90 -7.22 7.54
N MET A 238 5.12 -7.09 6.46
CA MET A 238 5.06 -8.11 5.43
C MET A 238 5.64 -7.59 4.12
N VAL A 239 6.57 -8.37 3.57
CA VAL A 239 7.26 -8.10 2.30
C VAL A 239 6.76 -9.10 1.26
N ILE A 240 6.31 -8.60 0.13
CA ILE A 240 5.75 -9.35 -0.98
C ILE A 240 6.70 -9.20 -2.16
N ALA A 241 7.36 -10.28 -2.56
CA ALA A 241 8.37 -10.29 -3.61
C ALA A 241 8.03 -11.30 -4.72
N MET A 242 6.79 -11.20 -5.21
CA MET A 242 6.24 -12.03 -6.27
C MET A 242 6.73 -11.54 -7.65
N ARG A 243 6.84 -12.46 -8.61
CA ARG A 243 7.02 -12.21 -10.06
C ARG A 243 5.79 -11.59 -10.70
N GLU A 244 4.62 -11.82 -10.14
CA GLU A 244 3.36 -11.30 -10.67
C GLU A 244 3.27 -9.77 -10.47
N PRO A 245 3.33 -8.97 -11.55
CA PRO A 245 3.29 -7.52 -11.44
C PRO A 245 1.95 -6.97 -10.94
N ARG A 246 0.88 -7.74 -10.99
CA ARG A 246 -0.46 -7.28 -10.61
C ARG A 246 -0.72 -7.41 -9.09
N VAL A 247 0.20 -7.96 -8.29
CA VAL A 247 0.00 -8.10 -6.85
C VAL A 247 -0.15 -6.74 -6.18
N MET A 248 -1.29 -6.49 -5.53
CA MET A 248 -1.63 -5.22 -4.88
C MET A 248 -1.32 -4.00 -5.78
N SER A 249 -1.45 -4.16 -7.10
CA SER A 249 -0.86 -3.25 -8.07
C SER A 249 -1.57 -1.91 -8.17
N LEU A 250 -0.83 -0.85 -7.88
CA LEU A 250 -1.06 0.53 -8.33
C LEU A 250 -0.36 0.89 -9.65
N LEU A 251 -0.02 -0.13 -10.46
CA LEU A 251 0.77 -0.10 -11.69
C LEU A 251 2.21 0.39 -11.45
N TRP A 252 3.18 -0.48 -11.73
CA TRP A 252 4.62 -0.20 -11.76
C TRP A 252 5.03 0.86 -12.80
N THR A 253 4.05 1.53 -13.41
CA THR A 253 4.17 2.48 -14.53
C THR A 253 3.83 3.92 -14.15
N ALA A 254 3.61 4.24 -12.87
CA ALA A 254 3.51 5.64 -12.44
C ALA A 254 4.91 6.29 -12.46
N GLY A 255 5.29 6.78 -13.64
CA GLY A 255 6.49 7.55 -13.93
C GLY A 255 6.68 7.65 -15.44
N THR A 256 6.42 8.82 -16.03
CA THR A 256 6.56 9.07 -17.49
C THR A 256 7.96 9.58 -17.88
N GLY A 257 8.96 9.40 -17.02
CA GLY A 257 10.34 9.80 -17.26
C GLY A 257 11.23 8.64 -17.70
N ASP A 258 12.08 8.88 -18.70
CA ASP A 258 13.09 7.93 -19.16
C ASP A 258 14.02 7.52 -17.99
N GLY A 259 13.97 6.23 -17.60
CA GLY A 259 14.90 5.63 -16.63
C GLY A 259 14.30 5.17 -15.28
N TRP A 260 12.99 5.18 -15.09
CA TRP A 260 12.38 4.77 -13.81
C TRP A 260 12.26 3.25 -13.66
N THR A 261 12.84 2.70 -12.59
CA THR A 261 12.42 1.38 -12.06
C THR A 261 12.29 1.49 -10.55
N ILE A 262 11.05 1.54 -10.08
CA ILE A 262 10.76 1.53 -8.64
C ILE A 262 11.18 0.19 -8.07
N ALA A 263 12.00 0.14 -7.02
CA ALA A 263 12.44 -1.16 -6.48
C ALA A 263 11.43 -1.82 -5.56
N ALA A 264 10.69 -1.03 -4.80
CA ALA A 264 9.61 -1.47 -3.97
C ALA A 264 8.66 -0.31 -3.64
N LYS A 265 7.53 -0.63 -3.03
CA LYS A 265 6.58 0.36 -2.51
C LYS A 265 6.01 -0.12 -1.19
N ALA A 266 5.87 0.80 -0.23
CA ALA A 266 4.99 0.63 0.92
C ALA A 266 3.53 0.95 0.53
N VAL A 267 2.68 -0.08 0.48
CA VAL A 267 1.24 0.05 0.21
C VAL A 267 0.48 0.16 1.52
N SER A 268 -0.17 1.31 1.75
CA SER A 268 -0.94 1.59 2.96
C SER A 268 -2.19 0.70 3.06
N LEU A 269 -2.52 0.29 4.28
CA LEU A 269 -3.68 -0.53 4.61
C LEU A 269 -4.65 0.26 5.49
N TYR A 270 -5.96 0.07 5.27
CA TYR A 270 -7.01 0.78 6.00
C TYR A 270 -8.04 -0.19 6.56
N ASP A 271 -8.59 0.13 7.74
CA ASP A 271 -9.80 -0.48 8.28
C ASP A 271 -11.01 0.29 7.73
N GLY A 272 -11.34 0.05 6.47
CA GLY A 272 -12.45 0.73 5.81
C GLY A 272 -12.55 0.43 4.32
N GLU A 273 -13.67 0.84 3.74
CA GLU A 273 -14.00 0.70 2.33
C GLU A 273 -12.87 1.28 1.43
N PRO A 274 -12.22 0.48 0.57
CA PRO A 274 -11.13 0.91 -0.31
C PRO A 274 -11.42 2.21 -1.09
N PHE A 275 -12.63 2.39 -1.61
CA PHE A 275 -13.00 3.58 -2.40
C PHE A 275 -13.36 4.82 -1.57
N SER A 276 -13.55 4.68 -0.26
CA SER A 276 -13.91 5.81 0.58
C SER A 276 -12.75 6.79 0.74
N VAL A 277 -13.08 8.08 0.79
CA VAL A 277 -12.13 9.14 1.17
C VAL A 277 -11.53 8.79 2.53
N LYS A 278 -10.20 8.74 2.61
CA LYS A 278 -9.50 8.41 3.84
C LYS A 278 -9.49 9.61 4.77
N THR A 279 -10.12 9.45 5.93
CA THR A 279 -10.21 10.47 6.98
C THR A 279 -9.37 10.11 8.22
N THR A 280 -8.86 8.88 8.29
CA THR A 280 -8.04 8.36 9.38
C THR A 280 -6.71 7.77 8.86
N ALA A 281 -5.73 7.64 9.76
CA ALA A 281 -4.42 7.10 9.42
C ALA A 281 -4.52 5.64 8.95
N PRO A 282 -3.62 5.22 8.04
CA PRO A 282 -3.45 3.81 7.74
C PRO A 282 -3.26 2.98 9.02
N VAL A 283 -3.82 1.78 9.04
CA VAL A 283 -3.56 0.78 10.07
C VAL A 283 -2.08 0.36 10.03
N GLY A 284 -1.50 0.32 8.83
CA GLY A 284 -0.12 -0.04 8.58
C GLY A 284 0.16 -0.04 7.07
N ALA A 285 1.23 -0.72 6.66
CA ALA A 285 1.56 -0.89 5.25
C ALA A 285 2.21 -2.26 4.97
N ARG A 286 2.18 -2.68 3.71
CA ARG A 286 2.90 -3.85 3.19
C ARG A 286 3.95 -3.38 2.20
N ILE A 287 5.11 -4.03 2.17
CA ILE A 287 6.12 -3.76 1.15
C ILE A 287 5.85 -4.67 -0.03
N VAL A 288 5.60 -4.09 -1.21
CA VAL A 288 5.51 -4.82 -2.47
C VAL A 288 6.78 -4.52 -3.26
N VAL A 289 7.56 -5.53 -3.54
CA VAL A 289 8.82 -5.44 -4.28
C VAL A 289 8.54 -5.57 -5.77
N ASN A 290 9.22 -4.78 -6.58
CA ASN A 290 9.11 -4.85 -8.03
C ASN A 290 9.54 -6.23 -8.53
N PRO A 291 8.70 -6.93 -9.31
CA PRO A 291 9.04 -8.23 -9.88
C PRO A 291 10.39 -8.29 -10.60
N ALA A 292 10.79 -7.22 -11.29
CA ALA A 292 12.05 -7.14 -12.01
C ALA A 292 13.27 -6.95 -11.09
N LEU A 293 13.06 -6.48 -9.85
CA LEU A 293 14.12 -6.15 -8.90
C LEU A 293 14.18 -7.10 -7.70
N ARG A 294 13.19 -7.98 -7.52
CA ARG A 294 13.09 -8.91 -6.38
C ARG A 294 14.34 -9.74 -6.07
N LEU A 295 15.11 -10.16 -7.08
CA LEU A 295 16.34 -10.95 -6.88
C LEU A 295 17.48 -10.11 -6.30
N ARG A 296 17.41 -8.79 -6.51
CA ARG A 296 18.37 -7.78 -6.05
C ARG A 296 17.95 -7.10 -4.77
N THR A 297 16.80 -7.45 -4.19
CA THR A 297 16.37 -6.91 -2.90
C THR A 297 17.41 -7.24 -1.84
N ASP A 298 17.91 -6.19 -1.23
CA ASP A 298 18.91 -6.21 -0.18
C ASP A 298 18.43 -5.41 1.03
N GLU A 299 19.27 -5.35 2.06
CA GLU A 299 18.94 -4.68 3.32
C GLU A 299 18.85 -3.16 3.16
N ASP A 300 19.71 -2.53 2.34
CA ASP A 300 19.69 -1.08 2.10
C ASP A 300 18.34 -0.61 1.54
N LEU A 301 17.82 -1.31 0.52
CA LEU A 301 16.48 -1.05 -0.01
C LEU A 301 15.41 -1.27 1.06
N LEU A 302 15.49 -2.38 1.81
CA LEU A 302 14.47 -2.72 2.81
C LEU A 302 14.45 -1.71 3.97
N VAL A 303 15.59 -1.15 4.38
CA VAL A 303 15.63 -0.09 5.42
C VAL A 303 14.83 1.14 4.98
N HIS A 304 14.98 1.56 3.72
CA HIS A 304 14.20 2.66 3.15
C HIS A 304 12.70 2.37 3.21
N GLU A 305 12.27 1.26 2.63
CA GLU A 305 10.86 0.91 2.51
C GLU A 305 10.20 0.62 3.86
N MET A 306 10.93 -0.02 4.77
CA MET A 306 10.42 -0.29 6.12
C MET A 306 10.32 0.98 6.95
N THR A 307 11.08 2.05 6.65
CA THR A 307 10.88 3.36 7.29
C THR A 307 9.51 3.94 6.94
N HIS A 308 9.02 3.73 5.70
CA HIS A 308 7.65 4.08 5.33
C HIS A 308 6.62 3.23 6.10
N VAL A 309 6.86 1.94 6.30
CA VAL A 309 5.99 1.09 7.13
C VAL A 309 5.96 1.55 8.59
N ALA A 310 7.13 1.91 9.15
CA ALA A 310 7.27 2.37 10.53
C ALA A 310 6.58 3.72 10.78
N THR A 311 6.40 4.53 9.74
CA THR A 311 5.76 5.85 9.83
C THR A 311 4.32 5.88 9.31
N ALA A 312 3.85 4.83 8.62
CA ALA A 312 2.53 4.78 7.97
C ALA A 312 1.37 5.14 8.92
N SER A 313 1.36 4.59 10.14
CA SER A 313 0.29 4.83 11.12
C SER A 313 0.32 6.20 11.79
N ILE A 314 1.40 6.99 11.57
CA ILE A 314 1.47 8.37 12.07
C ILE A 314 0.52 9.26 11.24
N GLY A 315 0.34 8.93 9.96
CA GLY A 315 -0.54 9.65 9.02
C GLY A 315 0.18 10.04 7.73
N TRP A 316 -0.55 10.67 6.81
CA TRP A 316 -0.14 10.84 5.40
C TRP A 316 0.07 12.30 4.98
N ARG A 317 -0.09 13.27 5.90
CA ARG A 317 0.00 14.71 5.57
C ARG A 317 1.41 15.27 5.63
N THR A 318 2.38 14.48 6.09
CA THR A 318 3.79 14.88 6.08
C THR A 318 4.22 15.19 4.64
N PRO A 319 4.87 16.33 4.39
CA PRO A 319 5.32 16.70 3.05
C PRO A 319 6.33 15.67 2.51
N ILE A 320 6.28 15.40 1.21
CA ILE A 320 7.07 14.34 0.55
C ILE A 320 8.57 14.45 0.81
N TRP A 321 9.14 15.66 0.87
CA TRP A 321 10.56 15.84 1.19
C TRP A 321 10.95 15.28 2.56
N LEU A 322 10.06 15.32 3.55
CA LEU A 322 10.34 14.80 4.88
C LEU A 322 10.03 13.30 4.96
N VAL A 323 9.02 12.82 4.22
CA VAL A 323 8.72 11.39 4.09
C VAL A 323 9.92 10.65 3.48
N GLU A 324 10.38 11.07 2.31
CA GLU A 324 11.52 10.44 1.64
C GLU A 324 12.85 10.80 2.30
N GLY A 325 12.98 12.02 2.83
CA GLY A 325 14.19 12.44 3.53
C GLY A 325 14.45 11.63 4.80
N LEU A 326 13.39 11.25 5.53
CA LEU A 326 13.50 10.37 6.70
C LEU A 326 13.89 8.94 6.32
N ALA A 327 13.28 8.39 5.27
CA ALA A 327 13.64 7.06 4.78
C ALA A 327 15.11 7.00 4.34
N GLU A 328 15.58 8.00 3.59
CA GLU A 328 17.00 8.12 3.21
C GLU A 328 17.92 8.36 4.41
N TYR A 329 17.49 9.16 5.40
CA TYR A 329 18.26 9.39 6.63
C TYR A 329 18.51 8.07 7.37
N VAL A 330 17.45 7.30 7.65
CA VAL A 330 17.56 6.02 8.36
C VAL A 330 18.41 5.03 7.54
N ARG A 331 18.22 4.98 6.22
CA ARG A 331 19.04 4.17 5.30
C ARG A 331 20.52 4.55 5.37
N CYS A 332 20.84 5.82 5.20
CA CYS A 332 22.22 6.30 5.22
C CYS A 332 22.91 6.05 6.57
N ARG A 333 22.18 6.23 7.68
CA ARG A 333 22.67 5.91 9.03
C ARG A 333 22.92 4.42 9.21
N SER A 334 22.03 3.57 8.70
CA SER A 334 22.23 2.12 8.69
C SER A 334 23.46 1.69 7.90
N VAL A 335 23.76 2.34 6.77
CA VAL A 335 24.99 2.08 5.99
C VAL A 335 26.24 2.47 6.79
N GLU A 336 26.19 3.58 7.51
CA GLU A 336 27.31 4.05 8.33
C GLU A 336 27.49 3.28 9.67
N ASP A 337 26.55 2.40 10.05
CA ASP A 337 26.74 1.46 11.17
C ASP A 337 27.87 0.44 10.88
N ASP A 338 28.14 0.13 9.61
CA ASP A 338 29.27 -0.72 9.22
C ASP A 338 30.51 0.15 8.88
N PRO A 339 31.62 0.02 9.65
CA PRO A 339 32.83 0.83 9.43
C PRO A 339 33.52 0.59 8.08
N HIS A 340 33.13 -0.45 7.34
CA HIS A 340 33.64 -0.74 5.99
C HIS A 340 32.93 0.03 4.89
N TRP A 341 31.75 0.59 5.16
CA TRP A 341 30.95 1.36 4.21
C TRP A 341 30.91 2.85 4.59
N THR A 342 30.54 3.69 3.62
CA THR A 342 30.39 5.14 3.83
C THR A 342 29.44 5.72 2.79
N VAL A 343 28.62 6.69 3.22
CA VAL A 343 27.79 7.50 2.31
C VAL A 343 28.48 8.76 1.80
N ASP A 344 29.78 8.95 2.06
CA ASP A 344 30.57 10.09 1.58
C ASP A 344 30.45 10.35 0.06
N PRO A 345 30.44 9.34 -0.83
CA PRO A 345 30.22 9.59 -2.25
C PRO A 345 28.85 10.23 -2.53
N TYR A 346 27.81 9.82 -1.80
CA TYR A 346 26.46 10.39 -1.91
C TYR A 346 26.43 11.80 -1.33
N ARG A 347 27.00 11.98 -0.12
CA ARG A 347 27.20 13.28 0.54
C ARG A 347 27.87 14.30 -0.38
N LYS A 348 28.98 13.89 -1.02
CA LYS A 348 29.72 14.72 -1.98
C LYS A 348 28.83 15.11 -3.16
N ARG A 349 28.14 14.14 -3.77
CA ARG A 349 27.23 14.38 -4.91
C ARG A 349 26.15 15.39 -4.57
N VAL A 350 25.46 15.22 -3.44
CA VAL A 350 24.41 16.15 -3.02
C VAL A 350 24.98 17.55 -2.83
N ARG A 351 26.09 17.69 -2.10
CA ARG A 351 26.73 18.99 -1.83
C ARG A 351 27.21 19.70 -3.09
N THR A 352 27.79 18.99 -4.04
CA THR A 352 28.40 19.62 -5.22
C THR A 352 27.43 19.80 -6.37
N LYS A 353 26.50 18.86 -6.57
CA LYS A 353 25.61 18.84 -7.74
C LYS A 353 24.23 19.41 -7.45
N TYR A 354 23.66 19.13 -6.28
CA TYR A 354 22.24 19.41 -6.01
C TYR A 354 22.05 20.65 -5.13
N LEU A 355 22.80 20.75 -4.03
CA LEU A 355 22.65 21.81 -3.03
C LEU A 355 22.81 23.25 -3.58
N PRO A 356 23.70 23.55 -4.54
CA PRO A 356 23.80 24.90 -5.11
C PRO A 356 22.50 25.40 -5.75
N SER A 357 21.70 24.47 -6.29
CA SER A 357 20.42 24.74 -6.95
C SER A 357 19.22 24.82 -5.98
N LEU A 358 19.41 24.55 -4.69
CA LEU A 358 18.31 24.57 -3.72
C LEU A 358 17.78 26.00 -3.58
N LYS A 359 16.45 26.15 -3.77
CA LYS A 359 15.70 27.42 -3.63
C LYS A 359 14.57 27.28 -2.61
N SER A 360 13.89 26.14 -2.64
CA SER A 360 12.82 25.72 -1.73
C SER A 360 13.01 24.24 -1.39
N LEU A 361 12.35 23.76 -0.34
CA LEU A 361 12.31 22.33 -0.04
C LEU A 361 11.63 21.56 -1.19
N PRO A 362 12.08 20.33 -1.52
CA PRO A 362 11.55 19.58 -2.64
C PRO A 362 10.02 19.39 -2.59
N SER A 363 9.37 19.65 -3.72
CA SER A 363 7.94 19.42 -3.94
C SER A 363 7.71 18.10 -4.69
N SER A 364 6.46 17.63 -4.79
CA SER A 364 6.15 16.45 -5.62
C SER A 364 6.60 16.63 -7.07
N ALA A 365 6.47 17.84 -7.64
CA ALA A 365 6.94 18.14 -8.99
C ALA A 365 8.46 18.02 -9.13
N ASP A 366 9.24 18.31 -8.07
CA ASP A 366 10.69 18.08 -8.09
C ASP A 366 11.03 16.59 -8.13
N PHE A 367 10.26 15.74 -7.43
CA PHE A 367 10.43 14.28 -7.46
C PHE A 367 10.11 13.71 -8.85
N ASP A 368 9.05 14.21 -9.48
CA ASP A 368 8.67 13.81 -10.84
C ASP A 368 9.71 14.24 -11.88
N ALA A 369 10.25 15.45 -11.75
CA ALA A 369 11.22 16.00 -12.70
C ALA A 369 12.63 15.42 -12.54
N ASN A 370 13.09 15.21 -11.30
CA ASN A 370 14.42 14.67 -11.02
C ASN A 370 14.48 14.03 -9.62
N SER A 371 14.11 12.77 -9.54
CA SER A 371 14.06 12.01 -8.29
C SER A 371 15.40 11.98 -7.56
N ASP A 372 16.52 11.63 -8.23
CA ASP A 372 17.87 11.59 -7.59
C ASP A 372 18.21 12.91 -6.88
N ARG A 373 17.93 14.05 -7.53
CA ARG A 373 18.10 15.38 -6.91
C ARG A 373 17.14 15.57 -5.73
N ALA A 374 15.86 15.26 -5.88
CA ALA A 374 14.85 15.46 -4.86
C ALA A 374 15.13 14.62 -3.60
N TYR A 375 15.46 13.34 -3.76
CA TYR A 375 15.91 12.44 -2.70
C TYR A 375 17.17 12.97 -1.99
N GLY A 376 18.20 13.35 -2.76
CA GLY A 376 19.44 13.88 -2.19
C GLY A 376 19.24 15.14 -1.36
N LEU A 377 18.43 16.09 -1.83
CA LEU A 377 18.11 17.32 -1.10
C LEU A 377 17.23 17.04 0.14
N SER A 378 16.31 16.09 0.04
CA SER A 378 15.43 15.65 1.13
C SER A 378 16.21 14.98 2.26
N TRP A 379 17.12 14.07 1.91
CA TRP A 379 18.06 13.46 2.85
C TRP A 379 18.91 14.51 3.55
N TRP A 380 19.55 15.41 2.80
CA TRP A 380 20.40 16.47 3.37
C TRP A 380 19.63 17.43 4.28
N THR A 381 18.38 17.75 3.94
CA THR A 381 17.48 18.53 4.81
C THR A 381 17.19 17.79 6.10
N THR A 382 16.95 16.49 6.04
CA THR A 382 16.66 15.66 7.22
C THR A 382 17.89 15.48 8.10
N GLU A 383 19.07 15.28 7.51
CA GLU A 383 20.35 15.31 8.22
C GLU A 383 20.60 16.65 8.93
N TYR A 384 20.30 17.78 8.27
CA TYR A 384 20.37 19.10 8.90
C TYR A 384 19.47 19.19 10.14
N LEU A 385 18.21 18.78 10.01
CA LEU A 385 17.24 18.81 11.11
C LEU A 385 17.67 17.89 12.25
N ALA A 386 18.12 16.67 11.95
CA ALA A 386 18.65 15.75 12.96
C ALA A 386 19.89 16.32 13.65
N SER A 387 20.78 17.02 12.94
CA SER A 387 21.98 17.65 13.48
C SER A 387 21.67 18.87 14.36
N LYS A 388 20.71 19.71 13.97
CA LYS A 388 20.41 20.97 14.66
C LYS A 388 19.38 20.83 15.78
N GLU A 389 18.35 20.03 15.56
CA GLU A 389 17.21 19.91 16.47
C GLU A 389 17.25 18.57 17.23
N GLY A 390 18.01 17.59 16.76
CA GLY A 390 18.05 16.23 17.30
C GLY A 390 16.94 15.33 16.74
N THR A 391 17.15 14.02 16.79
CA THR A 391 16.21 13.03 16.21
C THR A 391 14.85 13.02 16.88
N LYS A 392 14.78 13.30 18.20
CA LYS A 392 13.50 13.41 18.92
C LYS A 392 12.65 14.59 18.44
N ALA A 393 13.27 15.75 18.20
CA ALA A 393 12.57 16.92 17.66
C ALA A 393 12.17 16.69 16.20
N LEU A 394 13.03 16.07 15.39
CA LEU A 394 12.68 15.64 14.02
C LEU A 394 11.44 14.74 14.01
N ALA A 395 11.37 13.76 14.92
CA ALA A 395 10.21 12.87 15.02
C ALA A 395 8.93 13.61 15.48
N ALA A 396 9.06 14.61 16.36
CA ALA A 396 7.95 15.47 16.77
C ALA A 396 7.45 16.34 15.60
N LEU A 397 8.35 16.92 14.81
CA LEU A 397 8.02 17.66 13.60
C LEU A 397 7.27 16.78 12.59
N TYR A 398 7.79 15.56 12.34
CA TYR A 398 7.15 14.60 11.45
C TYR A 398 5.71 14.31 11.90
N ALA A 399 5.51 14.03 13.19
CA ALA A 399 4.19 13.72 13.75
C ALA A 399 3.22 14.89 13.67
N ASP A 400 3.70 16.11 13.96
CA ASP A 400 2.87 17.33 13.93
C ASP A 400 2.43 17.66 12.50
N LEU A 401 3.34 17.57 11.53
CA LEU A 401 3.01 17.71 10.11
C LEU A 401 2.00 16.64 9.67
N SER A 402 2.21 15.39 10.07
CA SER A 402 1.31 14.30 9.70
C SER A 402 -0.12 14.48 10.21
N ALA A 403 -0.28 15.03 11.41
CA ALA A 403 -1.59 15.27 12.01
C ALA A 403 -2.25 16.58 11.53
N HIS A 404 -1.46 17.66 11.36
CA HIS A 404 -1.99 19.03 11.29
C HIS A 404 -1.61 19.80 10.02
N ASN A 405 -0.85 19.23 9.08
CA ASN A 405 -0.58 19.88 7.80
C ASN A 405 -1.82 19.85 6.87
N THR A 406 -2.76 20.75 7.13
CA THR A 406 -4.04 20.84 6.40
C THR A 406 -4.10 22.00 5.41
N THR A 407 -3.26 23.02 5.59
CA THR A 407 -3.20 24.22 4.75
C THR A 407 -1.76 24.73 4.66
N PRO A 408 -1.41 25.56 3.66
CA PRO A 408 -0.09 26.22 3.59
C PRO A 408 0.24 27.05 4.85
N VAL A 409 -0.76 27.69 5.46
CA VAL A 409 -0.57 28.46 6.70
C VAL A 409 -0.23 27.54 7.88
N ALA A 410 -0.89 26.37 7.98
CA ALA A 410 -0.57 25.38 9.00
C ALA A 410 0.83 24.80 8.79
N TYR A 411 1.20 24.49 7.55
CA TYR A 411 2.55 24.04 7.20
C TYR A 411 3.64 25.01 7.68
N ASP A 412 3.52 26.29 7.34
CA ASP A 412 4.46 27.34 7.73
C ASP A 412 4.55 27.49 9.25
N ALA A 413 3.41 27.48 9.93
CA ALA A 413 3.32 27.59 11.38
C ALA A 413 4.01 26.40 12.09
N ILE A 414 3.79 25.17 11.61
CA ILE A 414 4.40 23.96 12.16
C ILE A 414 5.91 23.98 11.93
N ILE A 415 6.38 24.26 10.71
CA ILE A 415 7.82 24.34 10.42
C ILE A 415 8.49 25.40 11.32
N LYS A 416 7.87 26.57 11.48
CA LYS A 416 8.38 27.64 12.35
C LYS A 416 8.41 27.23 13.81
N LYS A 417 7.35 26.56 14.31
CA LYS A 417 7.27 26.05 15.68
C LYS A 417 8.42 25.11 16.02
N HIS A 418 8.78 24.19 15.11
CA HIS A 418 9.79 23.16 15.39
C HIS A 418 11.23 23.56 15.01
N THR A 419 11.43 24.54 14.14
CA THR A 419 12.77 24.90 13.63
C THR A 419 13.18 26.36 13.87
N GLY A 420 12.24 27.18 14.37
CA GLY A 420 12.38 28.63 14.46
C GLY A 420 12.41 29.36 13.11
N LYS A 421 12.19 28.66 11.99
CA LYS A 421 12.38 29.19 10.61
C LYS A 421 11.10 29.06 9.80
N THR A 422 10.85 30.01 8.89
CA THR A 422 9.89 29.78 7.80
C THR A 422 10.44 28.72 6.85
N PRO A 423 9.62 28.06 6.01
CA PRO A 423 10.14 27.07 5.06
C PRO A 423 11.22 27.61 4.12
N ALA A 424 11.10 28.87 3.68
CA ALA A 424 12.12 29.54 2.88
C ALA A 424 13.43 29.75 3.66
N ALA A 425 13.34 30.21 4.92
CA ALA A 425 14.51 30.37 5.78
C ALA A 425 15.17 29.02 6.13
N LEU A 426 14.37 27.95 6.29
CA LEU A 426 14.87 26.59 6.47
C LEU A 426 15.64 26.12 5.23
N ALA A 427 15.10 26.29 4.02
CA ALA A 427 15.80 25.93 2.79
C ALA A 427 17.13 26.70 2.63
N ALA A 428 17.15 27.99 2.97
CA ALA A 428 18.37 28.79 2.96
C ALA A 428 19.40 28.29 3.98
N ALA A 429 18.98 27.94 5.21
CA ALA A 429 19.86 27.40 6.23
C ALA A 429 20.45 26.04 5.84
N VAL A 430 19.64 25.15 5.25
CA VAL A 430 20.06 23.84 4.73
C VAL A 430 21.11 24.01 3.62
N LYS A 431 20.90 24.98 2.71
CA LYS A 431 21.87 25.32 1.64
C LYS A 431 23.21 25.81 2.19
N ALA A 432 23.17 26.56 3.29
CA ALA A 432 24.37 27.09 3.94
C ALA A 432 25.09 26.05 4.81
N TRP A 433 24.41 25.00 5.25
CA TRP A 433 24.99 23.94 6.06
C TRP A 433 26.07 23.15 5.31
N ARG A 434 27.08 22.65 6.04
CA ARG A 434 28.29 22.02 5.48
C ARG A 434 28.51 20.57 5.93
N GLY A 435 27.59 20.01 6.70
CA GLY A 435 27.78 18.76 7.43
C GLY A 435 28.31 19.07 8.81
#